data_AF-A0A960DVZ3-F1
#
_entry.id   AF-A0A960DVZ3-F1
#
_cell.length_a   1.000
_cell.length_b   1.000
_cell.length_c   1.000
_cell.angle_alpha   90.00
_cell.angle_beta   90.00
_cell.angle_gamma   90.00
#
_symmetry.space_group_name_H-M   'P 1'
#
loop_
_entity.id
_entity.type
_entity.pdbx_description
1 polymer ?
#
loop_
_entity_poly.entity_id
_entity_poly.type
_entity_poly.pdbx_seq_one_letter_code
_entity_poly.pdbx_strand_id
1 'polypeptide(L)'
;MRTTITIDEQVYREAKAVAARSARTVSQVIEDAVRSSLRSGATAPAELDALPTFGRGGTLPGVDLADRSALADLMDGGSLNALR
;
A
#
# COMPACT_ATOMS: atom_id res chain seq x y z
N MET A 1 8.03 -16.09 22.30
CA MET A 1 9.11 -17.10 22.39
C MET A 1 10.45 -16.38 22.28
N ARG A 2 11.51 -16.86 22.96
CA ARG A 2 12.87 -16.31 22.85
C ARG A 2 13.72 -17.29 22.04
N THR A 3 14.34 -16.79 20.98
CA THR A 3 15.20 -17.58 20.09
C THR A 3 16.55 -16.88 19.97
N THR A 4 17.62 -17.66 19.98
CA THR A 4 18.97 -17.17 19.65
C THR A 4 19.26 -17.51 18.19
N ILE A 5 19.68 -16.52 17.41
CA ILE A 5 20.05 -16.68 16.00
C ILE A 5 21.45 -16.11 15.78
N THR A 6 22.18 -16.66 14.81
CA THR A 6 23.41 -16.06 14.31
C THR A 6 23.05 -15.11 13.17
N ILE A 7 23.57 -13.88 13.20
CA ILE A 7 23.36 -12.87 12.17
C ILE A 7 24.69 -12.22 11.82
N ASP A 8 24.86 -11.86 10.56
CA ASP A 8 26.01 -11.11 10.11
C ASP A 8 26.07 -9.73 10.82
N GLU A 9 27.29 -9.31 11.19
CA GLU A 9 27.52 -8.07 11.94
C GLU A 9 27.06 -6.83 11.18
N GLN A 10 27.23 -6.80 9.85
CA GLN A 10 26.82 -5.66 9.04
C GLN A 10 25.29 -5.56 9.00
N VAL A 11 24.60 -6.69 8.84
CA VAL A 11 23.13 -6.75 8.87
C VAL A 11 22.61 -6.27 10.24
N TYR A 12 23.27 -6.67 11.33
CA TYR A 12 22.87 -6.23 12.67
C TYR A 12 23.06 -4.72 12.88
N ARG A 13 24.11 -4.12 12.32
CA ARG A 13 24.32 -2.66 12.32
C ARG A 13 23.22 -1.92 11.56
N GLU A 14 22.84 -2.43 10.40
CA GLU A 14 21.75 -1.85 9.61
C GLU A 14 20.41 -1.93 10.35
N ALA A 15 20.11 -3.08 10.97
CA ALA A 15 18.92 -3.26 11.79
C ALA A 15 18.89 -2.26 12.97
N LYS A 16 20.03 -2.02 13.63
CA LYS A 16 20.16 -0.99 14.67
C LYS A 16 19.88 0.41 14.14
N ALA A 17 20.42 0.76 12.97
CA ALA A 17 20.20 2.07 12.38
C ALA A 17 18.72 2.30 12.02
N VAL A 18 18.04 1.28 11.48
CA VAL A 18 16.59 1.33 11.21
C VAL A 18 15.78 1.45 12.50
N ALA A 19 16.13 0.68 13.53
CA ALA A 19 15.48 0.73 14.84
C ALA A 19 15.57 2.14 15.46
N ALA A 20 16.76 2.75 15.44
CA ALA A 20 16.98 4.11 15.92
C ALA A 20 16.16 5.15 15.14
N ARG A 21 16.15 5.08 13.81
CA ARG A 21 15.38 6.01 12.96
C ARG A 21 13.86 5.88 13.13
N SER A 22 13.38 4.67 13.42
CA SER A 22 11.94 4.39 13.56
C SER A 22 11.43 4.46 14.99
N ALA A 23 12.28 4.80 15.97
CA ALA A 23 11.95 4.76 17.40
C ALA A 23 11.40 3.39 17.87
N ARG A 24 11.97 2.30 17.33
CA ARG A 24 11.59 0.91 17.63
C ARG A 24 12.76 0.14 18.21
N THR A 25 12.47 -1.01 18.82
CA THR A 25 13.50 -1.94 19.25
C THR A 25 14.06 -2.74 18.08
N VAL A 26 15.31 -3.19 18.18
CA VAL A 26 15.93 -4.06 17.15
C VAL A 26 15.15 -5.37 16.98
N SER A 27 14.61 -5.93 18.07
CA SER A 27 13.76 -7.12 18.03
C SER A 27 12.50 -6.93 17.17
N GLN A 28 11.83 -5.78 17.26
CA GLN A 28 10.66 -5.47 16.43
C GLN A 28 11.03 -5.35 14.94
N VAL A 29 12.17 -4.73 14.62
CA VAL A 29 12.66 -4.64 13.23
C VAL A 29 12.94 -6.03 12.67
N ILE A 30 13.60 -6.89 13.45
CA ILE A 30 13.90 -8.27 13.03
C ILE A 30 12.61 -9.08 12.87
N GLU A 31 11.66 -8.97 13.80
CA GLU A 31 10.37 -9.65 13.70
C GLU A 31 9.61 -9.27 12.43
N ASP A 32 9.52 -7.97 12.13
CA ASP A 32 8.83 -7.49 10.93
C ASP A 32 9.49 -8.02 9.65
N ALA A 33 10.82 -8.05 9.60
CA ALA A 33 11.56 -8.57 8.46
C ALA A 33 11.27 -10.06 8.23
N VAL A 34 11.29 -10.88 9.31
CA VAL A 34 10.94 -12.30 9.25
C VAL A 34 9.49 -12.50 8.82
N ARG A 35 8.56 -11.70 9.37
CA ARG A 35 7.16 -11.79 8.98
C ARG A 35 6.95 -11.43 7.51
N SER A 36 7.66 -10.42 7.03
CA SER A 36 7.57 -9.99 5.63
C SER A 36 8.15 -11.01 4.68
N SER A 37 9.28 -11.65 5.01
CA SER A 37 9.87 -12.69 4.16
C SER A 37 8.98 -13.93 4.07
N LEU A 38 8.37 -14.35 5.19
CA LEU A 38 7.44 -15.48 5.22
C LEU A 38 6.16 -15.20 4.42
N ARG A 39 5.64 -13.97 4.44
CA ARG A 39 4.49 -13.57 3.59
C ARG A 39 4.85 -13.49 2.12
N SER A 40 6.03 -12.98 1.78
CA SER A 40 6.46 -12.81 0.39
C SER A 40 6.64 -14.16 -0.32
N GLY A 41 6.99 -15.22 0.43
CA GLY A 41 7.00 -16.59 -0.11
C GLY A 41 5.60 -17.19 -0.36
N ALA A 42 4.54 -16.60 0.16
CA ALA A 42 3.16 -17.10 0.05
C ALA A 42 2.38 -16.46 -1.13
N THR A 43 2.93 -15.43 -1.76
CA THR A 43 2.26 -14.73 -2.86
C THR A 43 3.32 -14.41 -3.90
N ALA A 44 3.43 -15.29 -4.91
CA ALA A 44 3.90 -14.81 -6.21
C ALA A 44 3.07 -13.56 -6.54
N PRO A 45 3.66 -12.47 -7.07
CA PRO A 45 2.87 -11.33 -7.50
C PRO A 45 1.79 -11.89 -8.40
N ALA A 46 0.52 -11.80 -7.97
CA ALA A 46 -0.58 -12.10 -8.84
C ALA A 46 -0.34 -11.23 -10.07
N GLU A 47 -0.30 -11.84 -11.26
CA GLU A 47 -0.35 -11.08 -12.50
C GLU A 47 -1.61 -10.23 -12.40
N LEU A 48 -1.42 -8.94 -12.09
CA LEU A 48 -2.52 -8.00 -12.05
C LEU A 48 -2.92 -7.82 -13.51
N ASP A 49 -4.16 -8.16 -13.82
CA ASP A 49 -4.73 -7.85 -15.13
C ASP A 49 -4.52 -6.36 -15.42
N ALA A 50 -4.19 -6.05 -16.68
CA ALA A 50 -4.03 -4.68 -17.10
C ALA A 50 -5.33 -3.90 -16.79
N LEU A 51 -5.19 -2.79 -16.05
CA LEU A 51 -6.34 -1.95 -15.74
C LEU A 51 -6.99 -1.46 -17.05
N PRO A 52 -8.32 -1.53 -17.18
CA PRO A 52 -9.00 -1.04 -18.36
C PRO A 52 -8.69 0.45 -18.53
N THR A 53 -8.19 0.82 -19.71
CA THR A 53 -7.98 2.22 -20.07
C THR A 53 -9.24 2.77 -20.75
N PHE A 54 -9.79 3.86 -20.25
CA PHE A 54 -10.94 4.53 -20.86
C PHE A 54 -10.45 5.74 -21.67
N GLY A 55 -10.62 5.68 -22.99
CA GLY A 55 -10.01 6.65 -23.93
C GLY A 55 -10.86 7.89 -24.28
N ARG A 56 -12.07 8.01 -23.74
CA ARG A 56 -12.88 9.24 -23.87
C ARG A 56 -12.74 10.06 -22.60
N GLY A 57 -11.61 10.75 -22.47
CA GLY A 57 -11.43 11.78 -21.46
C GLY A 57 -12.34 12.98 -21.75
N GLY A 58 -12.98 13.51 -20.71
CA GLY A 58 -13.85 14.67 -20.77
C GLY A 58 -14.74 14.73 -19.53
N THR A 59 -15.30 15.90 -19.23
CA THR A 59 -16.36 16.00 -18.24
C THR A 59 -17.64 15.34 -18.79
N LEU A 60 -18.46 14.81 -17.89
CA LEU A 60 -19.83 14.46 -18.25
C LEU A 60 -20.52 15.72 -18.82
N PRO A 61 -21.33 15.62 -19.89
CA PRO A 61 -22.05 16.76 -20.43
C PRO A 61 -22.86 17.49 -19.35
N GLY A 62 -22.65 18.80 -19.22
CA GLY A 62 -23.32 19.62 -18.20
C GLY A 62 -22.66 19.63 -16.82
N VAL A 63 -21.53 18.95 -16.64
CA VAL A 63 -20.74 19.03 -15.39
C VAL A 63 -19.69 20.12 -15.51
N ASP A 64 -19.85 21.15 -14.68
CA ASP A 64 -18.85 22.17 -14.44
C ASP A 64 -17.96 21.76 -13.26
N LEU A 65 -16.66 21.59 -13.51
CA LEU A 65 -15.69 21.22 -12.47
C LEU A 65 -15.32 22.39 -11.55
N ALA A 66 -15.66 23.63 -11.93
CA ALA A 66 -15.42 24.80 -11.10
C ALA A 66 -16.45 24.93 -9.97
N ASP A 67 -17.62 24.30 -10.10
CA ASP A 67 -18.64 24.24 -9.05
C ASP A 67 -18.42 23.03 -8.14
N ARG A 68 -17.73 23.28 -7.02
CA ARG A 68 -17.40 22.25 -6.03
C ARG A 68 -18.64 21.61 -5.42
N SER A 69 -19.71 22.36 -5.19
CA SER A 69 -20.94 21.86 -4.58
C SER A 69 -21.69 20.92 -5.52
N ALA A 70 -21.96 21.39 -6.74
CA ALA A 70 -22.67 20.60 -7.74
C ALA A 70 -21.90 19.34 -8.14
N LEU A 71 -20.56 19.40 -8.17
CA LEU A 71 -19.72 18.24 -8.40
C LEU A 71 -19.80 17.22 -7.25
N ALA A 72 -19.77 17.67 -6.00
CA ALA A 72 -19.84 16.79 -4.83
C ALA A 72 -21.18 16.03 -4.78
N ASP A 73 -22.29 16.73 -5.03
CA ASP A 73 -23.63 16.11 -5.06
C ASP A 73 -23.74 15.02 -6.14
N LEU A 74 -23.11 15.24 -7.31
CA LEU A 74 -23.10 14.25 -8.40
C LEU A 74 -22.25 13.01 -8.06
N MET A 75 -21.12 13.21 -7.38
CA MET A 75 -20.21 12.13 -6.98
C MET A 75 -20.84 11.23 -5.90
N ASP A 76 -21.54 11.82 -4.93
CA ASP A 76 -22.21 11.08 -3.85
C ASP A 76 -23.45 10.32 -4.36
N GLY A 77 -24.13 10.81 -5.40
CA GLY A 77 -25.29 10.14 -6.00
C GLY A 77 -24.96 8.92 -6.89
N GLY A 78 -23.71 8.79 -7.36
CA GLY A 78 -23.32 7.80 -8.38
C GLY A 78 -22.62 6.53 -7.86
N SER A 79 -22.26 6.48 -6.58
CA SER A 79 -21.28 5.52 -6.05
C SER A 79 -21.69 4.02 -6.07
N LEU A 80 -22.92 3.67 -6.44
CA LEU A 80 -23.41 2.27 -6.39
C LEU A 80 -23.90 1.68 -7.73
N ASN A 81 -24.04 2.48 -8.79
CA ASN A 81 -24.60 1.99 -10.07
C ASN A 81 -23.56 1.49 -11.08
N ALA A 82 -22.25 1.61 -10.80
CA ALA A 82 -21.18 1.22 -11.73
C ALA A 82 -20.63 -0.23 -11.52
N LEU A 83 -21.24 -1.01 -10.63
CA LEU A 83 -20.82 -2.38 -10.28
C LEU A 83 -21.85 -3.46 -10.71
N ARG A 84 -22.73 -3.17 -11.67
CA ARG A 84 -23.73 -4.12 -12.16
C ARG A 84 -23.60 -4.38 -13.66
#